data_AF-A0A2P6NYD5-F1
#
_entry.id   AF-A0A2P6NYD5-F1
#
_cell.length_a   1.000
_cell.length_b   1.000
_cell.length_c   1.000
_cell.angle_alpha   90.00
_cell.angle_beta   90.00
_cell.angle_gamma   90.00
#
_symmetry.space_group_name_H-M   'P 1'
#
loop_
_entity.id
_entity.type
_entity.pdbx_description
1 polymer ?
#
loop_
_entity_poly.entity_id
_entity_poly.type
_entity_poly.pdbx_seq_one_letter_code
_entity_poly.pdbx_strand_id
1 'polypeptide(L)'
;MSKHWDGPVEEARYIRLEARELFSKNKSIRDPETIKEKIFEAQSRIELAQHYRNPYPRLQNSPPGASQQDLWNDPSKLVKPAYMSSYDDF
;
A
#
# COMPACT_ATOMS: atom_id res chain seq x y z
N MET A 1 -2.10 -6.50 -9.76
CA MET A 1 -3.48 -7.02 -9.70
C MET A 1 -4.44 -5.95 -9.23
N SER A 2 -5.34 -5.44 -10.10
CA SER A 2 -6.52 -4.71 -9.63
C SER A 2 -7.23 -5.63 -8.68
N LYS A 3 -7.12 -5.38 -7.38
CA LYS A 3 -7.80 -6.19 -6.37
C LYS A 3 -9.28 -5.89 -6.55
N HIS A 4 -9.94 -6.72 -7.35
CA HIS A 4 -11.38 -6.69 -7.52
C HIS A 4 -11.97 -7.29 -6.24
N TRP A 5 -12.47 -6.44 -5.38
CA TRP A 5 -13.26 -6.85 -4.23
C TRP A 5 -14.71 -7.04 -4.70
N ASP A 6 -15.33 -8.13 -4.29
CA ASP A 6 -16.75 -8.39 -4.58
C ASP A 6 -17.70 -7.37 -3.92
N GLY A 7 -17.16 -6.50 -3.06
CA GLY A 7 -17.88 -5.37 -2.47
C GLY A 7 -17.12 -4.68 -1.31
N PRO A 8 -17.68 -3.60 -0.75
CA PRO A 8 -17.04 -2.79 0.29
C PRO A 8 -16.77 -3.55 1.60
N VAL A 9 -17.51 -4.63 1.87
CA VAL A 9 -17.29 -5.49 3.04
C VAL A 9 -16.00 -6.29 2.90
N GLU A 10 -15.77 -6.88 1.73
CA GLU A 10 -14.55 -7.65 1.43
C GLU A 10 -13.33 -6.74 1.35
N GLU A 11 -13.47 -5.56 0.75
CA GLU A 11 -12.41 -4.54 0.75
C GLU A 11 -12.01 -4.14 2.18
N ALA A 12 -12.99 -3.80 3.03
CA ALA A 12 -12.72 -3.41 4.41
C ALA A 12 -12.11 -4.55 5.23
N ARG A 13 -12.56 -5.80 5.00
CA ARG A 13 -11.99 -6.99 5.64
C ARG A 13 -10.53 -7.15 5.23
N TYR A 14 -10.24 -7.04 3.94
CA TYR A 14 -8.90 -7.17 3.42
C TYR A 14 -7.95 -6.12 3.98
N ILE A 15 -8.33 -4.84 3.92
CA ILE A 15 -7.50 -3.73 4.42
C ILE A 15 -7.09 -3.97 5.88
N ARG A 16 -8.02 -4.46 6.71
CA ARG A 16 -7.74 -4.78 8.12
C ARG A 16 -6.81 -5.98 8.27
N LEU A 17 -6.99 -7.03 7.47
CA LEU A 17 -6.13 -8.21 7.50
C LEU A 17 -4.70 -7.85 7.06
N GLU A 18 -4.56 -7.14 5.94
CA GLU A 18 -3.27 -6.67 5.42
C GLU A 18 -2.54 -5.82 6.45
N ALA A 19 -3.23 -4.84 7.06
CA ALA A 19 -2.66 -4.02 8.13
C ALA A 19 -2.18 -4.88 9.30
N ARG A 20 -3.01 -5.81 9.79
CA ARG A 20 -2.65 -6.72 10.88
C ARG A 20 -1.42 -7.57 10.54
N GLU A 21 -1.36 -8.12 9.33
CA GLU A 21 -0.23 -8.92 8.86
C GLU A 21 1.06 -8.09 8.83
N LEU A 22 1.01 -6.87 8.31
CA LEU A 22 2.16 -5.95 8.28
C LEU A 22 2.67 -5.63 9.69
N PHE A 23 1.79 -5.30 10.63
CA PHE A 23 2.19 -5.08 12.03
C PHE A 23 2.79 -6.34 12.66
N SER A 24 2.23 -7.52 12.36
CA SER A 24 2.76 -8.79 12.85
C SER A 24 4.12 -9.14 12.24
N LYS A 25 4.35 -8.86 10.95
CA LYS A 25 5.64 -9.05 10.27
C LYS A 25 6.71 -8.14 10.89
N ASN A 26 6.34 -6.90 11.23
CA ASN A 26 7.27 -5.90 11.77
C ASN A 26 7.54 -6.05 13.29
N LYS A 27 6.88 -6.98 13.99
CA LYS A 27 6.93 -7.09 15.47
C LYS A 27 8.33 -7.30 16.07
N SER A 28 9.26 -7.83 15.30
CA SER A 28 10.63 -8.15 15.74
C SER A 28 11.67 -7.10 15.33
N ILE A 29 11.26 -6.02 14.64
CA ILE A 29 12.16 -4.92 14.29
C ILE A 29 12.62 -4.23 15.57
N ARG A 30 13.94 -4.03 15.69
CA ARG A 30 14.57 -3.36 16.84
C ARG A 30 15.30 -2.07 16.48
N ASP A 31 15.55 -1.86 15.19
CA ASP A 31 16.20 -0.65 14.72
C ASP A 31 15.22 0.55 14.82
N PRO A 32 15.54 1.60 15.58
CA PRO A 32 14.63 2.72 15.80
C PRO A 32 14.25 3.48 14.52
N GLU A 33 15.17 3.63 13.57
CA GLU A 33 14.90 4.34 12.31
C GLU A 33 13.95 3.52 11.43
N THR A 34 14.19 2.22 11.29
CA THR A 34 13.28 1.31 10.61
C THR A 34 11.88 1.32 11.24
N ILE A 35 11.78 1.36 12.58
CA ILE A 35 10.48 1.46 13.27
C ILE A 35 9.79 2.78 12.89
N LYS A 36 10.50 3.92 12.91
CA LYS A 36 9.94 5.22 12.53
C LYS A 36 9.43 5.21 11.09
N GLU A 37 10.18 4.63 10.16
CA GLU A 37 9.78 4.48 8.76
C GLU A 37 8.49 3.67 8.62
N LYS A 38 8.38 2.53 9.33
CA LYS A 38 7.15 1.70 9.30
C LYS A 38 5.95 2.38 9.95
N ILE A 39 6.16 3.18 11.00
CA ILE A 39 5.09 3.99 11.59
C ILE A 39 4.67 5.11 10.64
N PHE A 40 5.63 5.78 10.00
CA PHE A 40 5.34 6.82 9.01
C PHE A 40 4.53 6.27 7.84
N GLU A 41 4.90 5.10 7.31
CA GLU A 41 4.15 4.39 6.28
C GLU A 41 2.68 4.14 6.69
N ALA A 42 2.44 3.68 7.92
CA ALA A 42 1.10 3.45 8.44
C ALA A 42 0.30 4.76 8.58
N GLN A 43 0.93 5.84 9.04
CA GLN A 43 0.31 7.17 9.14
C GLN A 43 -0.07 7.71 7.77
N SER A 44 0.81 7.61 6.77
CA SER A 44 0.51 8.04 5.41
C SER A 44 -0.67 7.27 4.81
N ARG A 45 -0.78 5.95 5.05
CA ARG A 45 -1.96 5.15 4.63
C ARG A 45 -3.26 5.65 5.26
N ILE A 46 -3.24 6.11 6.52
CA ILE A 46 -4.41 6.71 7.18
C ILE A 46 -4.78 8.05 6.54
N GLU A 47 -3.80 8.91 6.28
CA GLU A 47 -4.03 10.21 5.62
C GLU A 47 -4.62 10.03 4.22
N LEU A 48 -4.11 9.09 3.43
CA LEU A 48 -4.66 8.73 2.12
C LEU A 48 -6.12 8.24 2.22
N ALA A 49 -6.41 7.37 3.19
CA ALA A 49 -7.77 6.88 3.40
C ALA A 49 -8.74 8.02 3.77
N GLN A 50 -8.30 8.97 4.60
CA GLN A 50 -9.10 10.12 4.98
C GLN A 50 -9.34 11.07 3.80
N HIS A 51 -8.29 11.35 3.02
CA HIS A 51 -8.35 12.36 1.96
C HIS A 51 -8.98 11.83 0.67
N TYR A 52 -8.69 10.59 0.28
CA TYR A 52 -9.11 10.00 -1.00
C TYR A 52 -10.11 8.85 -0.86
N ARG A 53 -10.52 8.48 0.35
CA ARG A 53 -11.35 7.30 0.63
C ARG A 53 -10.69 5.98 0.19
N ASN A 54 -9.37 6.00 0.00
CA ASN A 54 -8.55 4.86 -0.40
C ASN A 54 -7.20 4.94 0.33
N PRO A 55 -6.81 3.95 1.15
CA PRO A 55 -5.55 3.95 1.90
C PRO A 55 -4.31 3.76 1.01
N TYR A 56 -4.50 3.50 -0.28
CA TYR A 56 -3.45 3.21 -1.23
C TYR A 56 -3.10 4.44 -2.09
N PRO A 57 -1.82 4.64 -2.42
CA PRO A 57 -1.35 5.80 -3.15
C PRO A 57 -1.93 5.79 -4.54
N ARG A 58 -2.27 6.97 -5.04
CA ARG A 58 -2.65 7.14 -6.44
C ARG A 58 -1.40 7.02 -7.29
N LEU A 59 -1.49 6.22 -8.35
CA LEU A 59 -0.42 6.00 -9.31
C LEU A 59 -0.24 7.28 -10.14
N GLN A 60 0.55 8.25 -9.66
CA GLN A 60 0.69 9.56 -10.33
C GLN A 60 1.62 9.52 -11.54
N ASN A 61 2.47 8.51 -11.68
CA ASN A 61 3.48 8.43 -12.74
C ASN A 61 3.42 7.09 -13.47
N SER A 62 2.26 6.79 -14.06
CA SER A 62 2.18 5.75 -15.08
C SER A 62 2.94 6.23 -16.32
N PRO A 63 3.79 5.41 -16.95
CA PRO A 63 4.38 5.76 -18.24
C PRO A 63 3.29 6.18 -19.22
N PRO A 64 3.48 7.23 -20.03
CA PRO A 64 2.50 7.62 -21.04
C PRO A 64 2.15 6.40 -21.92
N GLY A 65 0.86 6.05 -21.99
CA GLY A 65 0.38 4.88 -22.75
C GLY A 65 0.30 3.57 -21.95
N ALA A 66 0.76 3.52 -20.70
CA ALA A 66 0.49 2.39 -19.81
C ALA A 66 -0.97 2.43 -19.36
N SER A 67 -1.76 1.44 -19.78
CA SER A 67 -3.10 1.26 -19.26
C SER A 67 -3.05 0.89 -17.77
N GLN A 68 -4.16 1.11 -17.06
CA GLN A 68 -4.28 0.61 -15.68
C GLN A 68 -3.92 -0.89 -15.61
N GLN A 69 -4.31 -1.67 -16.62
CA GLN A 69 -4.02 -3.09 -16.76
C GLN A 69 -2.50 -3.39 -16.82
N ASP A 70 -1.72 -2.59 -17.54
CA ASP A 70 -0.27 -2.79 -17.73
C ASP A 70 0.50 -2.57 -16.42
N LEU A 71 0.10 -1.54 -15.67
CA LEU A 71 0.63 -1.25 -14.34
C LEU A 71 0.26 -2.31 -13.30
N TRP A 72 -0.90 -2.96 -13.50
CA TRP A 72 -1.35 -4.04 -12.64
C TRP A 72 -0.63 -5.36 -12.90
N ASN A 73 -0.26 -5.63 -14.14
CA ASN A 73 0.51 -6.82 -14.53
C ASN A 73 2.00 -6.68 -14.17
N ASP A 74 2.50 -5.46 -14.10
CA ASP A 74 3.88 -5.16 -13.72
C ASP A 74 3.96 -3.98 -12.71
N PRO A 75 3.73 -4.25 -11.42
CA PRO A 75 3.72 -3.23 -10.37
C PRO A 75 5.09 -2.58 -10.13
N SER A 76 6.17 -3.17 -10.65
CA SER A 76 7.53 -2.63 -10.56
C SER A 76 7.69 -1.35 -11.39
N LYS A 77 6.81 -1.12 -12.37
CA LYS A 77 6.74 0.09 -13.20
C LYS A 77 6.06 1.27 -12.50
N LEU A 78 5.54 1.06 -11.30
CA LEU A 78 4.95 2.12 -10.50
C LEU A 78 6.04 2.88 -9.76
N VAL A 79 6.08 4.20 -9.95
CA VAL A 79 6.82 5.07 -9.05
C VAL A 79 6.09 5.07 -7.71
N LYS A 80 6.60 4.27 -6.78
CA LYS A 80 6.09 4.19 -5.41
C LYS A 80 6.60 5.39 -4.61
N PRO A 81 5.78 5.96 -3.72
CA PRO A 81 6.29 6.92 -2.76
C PRO A 81 7.36 6.25 -1.88
N ALA A 82 8.45 6.97 -1.58
CA ALA A 82 9.57 6.44 -0.80
C ALA A 82 9.17 5.88 0.58
N TYR A 83 8.03 6.29 1.10
CA TYR A 83 7.49 5.85 2.38
C TYR A 83 6.67 4.55 2.33
N MET A 84 6.47 3.92 1.17
CA MET A 84 5.71 2.67 1.03
C MET A 84 6.59 1.48 0.68
N SER A 85 7.57 1.19 1.56
CA SER A 85 8.52 0.10 1.37
C SER A 85 7.95 -1.29 1.67
N SER A 86 6.84 -1.41 2.43
CA SER A 86 6.25 -2.72 2.75
C SER A 86 5.44 -3.37 1.60
N TYR A 87 5.32 -2.67 0.47
CA TYR A 87 4.51 -3.10 -0.67
C TYR A 87 5.16 -4.18 -1.53
N ASP A 88 6.47 -4.41 -1.40
CA ASP A 88 7.22 -5.41 -2.16
C ASP A 88 7.21 -6.80 -1.51
N ASP A 89 6.67 -6.92 -0.28
CA ASP A 89 6.66 -8.16 0.49
C ASP A 89 5.44 -9.07 0.21
N PHE A 90 4.74 -8.85 -0.92
CA PHE A 90 3.52 -9.56 -1.33
C PHE A 90 3.41 -9.76 -2.85
#